data_AF-A0A8T5IFZ6-F1
#
_entry.id   AF-A0A8T5IFZ6-F1
#
_cell.length_a   1.000
_cell.length_b   1.000
_cell.length_c   1.000
_cell.angle_alpha   90.00
_cell.angle_beta   90.00
_cell.angle_gamma   90.00
#
_symmetry.space_group_name_H-M   'P 1'
#
loop_
_entity.id
_entity.type
_entity.pdbx_description
1 polymer ?
#
loop_
_entity_poly.entity_id
_entity_poly.type
_entity_poly.pdbx_seq_one_letter_code
_entity_poly.pdbx_strand_id
1 'polypeptide(L)'
;HIMRLLQDQIEPLAAASWSLGGRVRQKRLQLAWREVLRNHPHDDICGCSVDSTHLDMEIRFRHAQEISAMLLDDLHAELRQQFDLSHDDENAIPLILHNPTPRPWTGTLNIDGVIPDAVVWNDSMGGKIEISHPVEGFSAQAEVMTTAPLWGLHIHDDRVANVELPRLRGAINISGLPSGMSVAHLLPGLDFKEPEHNPVSVHPEGDWMENGLIKVILRDDGRFDLIDLENGRTWMGLGVVEDDEDAGDSYDHSPGGHPIPVGDGKGPSLEQRPDHIGRKVLHEDEQESDRIINADIEKSNAWSSTLHINMEWRLPKRFNDTIQERSADNDWISINHYITMKSGCRFLEIESSIDNTCNDHRVRFILPSGIESDSVHAGAAFDVIERPWHFPHEPTWNQPEVPTQHFSQFVSVQDEQHGLALLCPGSNEYEARQSKYGSGLDLCLTALRSVGWLSRDGFAWRRNRAGPCFPAPGAQCQGMSWFRWGILPYEGDWSEGDANGMAVHEVAEMLSAQANLIPGMPKPQLDASFDEVEYIGDSDRRLQPWKLIGAEPKPLFASLKPCDDGRGAALRLWNPTKQDWSGDLLSDIWTEVEECNLLEQAIEGARDSQVSIPAGGIRTFRLY
;
A
#
# COMPACT_ATOMS: atom_id res chain seq x y z
N HIS A 1 -6.45 -3.23 -1.44
CA HIS A 1 -6.24 -4.20 -0.33
C HIS A 1 -6.56 -5.65 -0.73
N ILE A 2 -7.80 -6.02 -1.07
CA ILE A 2 -8.20 -7.44 -1.32
C ILE A 2 -7.39 -8.12 -2.44
N MET A 3 -7.08 -7.41 -3.53
CA MET A 3 -6.22 -7.95 -4.60
C MET A 3 -4.84 -8.37 -4.07
N ARG A 4 -4.24 -7.56 -3.19
CA ARG A 4 -2.96 -7.85 -2.55
C ARG A 4 -3.07 -9.02 -1.58
N LEU A 5 -4.16 -9.11 -0.81
CA LEU A 5 -4.43 -10.30 0.03
C LEU A 5 -4.43 -11.60 -0.80
N LEU A 6 -5.04 -11.57 -1.99
CA LEU A 6 -5.05 -12.72 -2.90
C LEU A 6 -3.66 -13.00 -3.48
N GLN A 7 -3.01 -12.00 -4.05
CA GLN A 7 -1.73 -12.13 -4.78
C GLN A 7 -0.52 -12.40 -3.87
N ASP A 8 -0.47 -11.74 -2.71
CA ASP A 8 0.68 -11.73 -1.83
C ASP A 8 0.56 -12.81 -0.74
N GLN A 9 -0.65 -13.24 -0.38
CA GLN A 9 -0.82 -14.23 0.69
C GLN A 9 -1.50 -15.49 0.17
N ILE A 10 -2.74 -15.40 -0.28
CA ILE A 10 -3.56 -16.59 -0.51
C ILE A 10 -3.04 -17.45 -1.66
N GLU A 11 -2.71 -16.86 -2.81
CA GLU A 11 -2.23 -17.61 -3.97
C GLU A 11 -0.86 -18.26 -3.73
N PRO A 12 0.16 -17.55 -3.19
CA PRO A 12 1.45 -18.16 -2.88
C PRO A 12 1.33 -19.31 -1.86
N LEU A 13 0.54 -19.09 -0.79
CA LEU A 13 0.29 -20.11 0.22
C LEU A 13 -0.49 -21.30 -0.36
N ALA A 14 -1.44 -21.06 -1.25
CA ALA A 14 -2.17 -22.13 -1.94
C ALA A 14 -1.29 -22.92 -2.92
N ALA A 15 -0.38 -22.25 -3.63
CA ALA A 15 0.59 -22.90 -4.50
C ALA A 15 1.54 -23.82 -3.70
N ALA A 16 2.07 -23.31 -2.59
CA ALA A 16 2.90 -24.07 -1.67
C ALA A 16 2.12 -25.26 -1.05
N SER A 17 0.96 -24.99 -0.44
CA SER A 17 0.09 -26.03 0.15
C SER A 17 -0.25 -27.13 -0.87
N TRP A 18 -0.65 -26.77 -2.09
CA TRP A 18 -1.00 -27.74 -3.13
C TRP A 18 0.18 -28.67 -3.47
N SER A 19 1.37 -28.10 -3.61
CA SER A 19 2.58 -28.85 -3.95
C SER A 19 3.09 -29.73 -2.81
N LEU A 20 2.67 -29.43 -1.58
CA LEU A 20 2.91 -30.23 -0.38
C LEU A 20 1.80 -31.26 -0.12
N GLY A 21 0.91 -31.51 -1.09
CA GLY A 21 -0.16 -32.50 -0.98
C GLY A 21 -1.43 -31.99 -0.29
N GLY A 22 -1.56 -30.68 -0.10
CA GLY A 22 -2.74 -30.02 0.45
C GLY A 22 -3.97 -30.07 -0.47
N ARG A 23 -5.07 -29.45 -0.04
CA ARG A 23 -6.35 -29.50 -0.77
C ARG A 23 -6.33 -28.64 -2.05
N VAL A 24 -7.02 -29.12 -3.10
CA VAL A 24 -7.30 -28.32 -4.31
C VAL A 24 -8.26 -27.17 -3.98
N ARG A 25 -7.86 -25.93 -4.28
CA ARG A 25 -8.62 -24.71 -3.97
C ARG A 25 -9.06 -23.89 -5.17
N GLN A 26 -8.80 -24.33 -6.40
CA GLN A 26 -8.99 -23.54 -7.62
C GLN A 26 -10.38 -22.88 -7.70
N LYS A 27 -11.45 -23.63 -7.42
CA LYS A 27 -12.82 -23.11 -7.48
C LYS A 27 -13.09 -21.99 -6.47
N ARG A 28 -12.47 -22.05 -5.29
CA ARG A 28 -12.63 -21.03 -4.24
C ARG A 28 -11.78 -19.79 -4.55
N LEU A 29 -10.57 -19.98 -5.07
CA LEU A 29 -9.73 -18.88 -5.60
C LEU A 29 -10.45 -18.14 -6.73
N GLN A 30 -10.99 -18.88 -7.71
CA GLN A 30 -11.78 -18.33 -8.80
C GLN A 30 -13.03 -17.60 -8.30
N LEU A 31 -13.68 -18.11 -7.25
CA LEU A 31 -14.83 -17.45 -6.63
C LEU A 31 -14.42 -16.10 -6.01
N ALA A 32 -13.33 -16.04 -5.24
CA ALA A 32 -12.82 -14.80 -4.65
C ALA A 32 -12.46 -13.78 -5.74
N TRP A 33 -11.68 -14.19 -6.73
CA TRP A 33 -11.32 -13.34 -7.88
C TRP A 33 -12.55 -12.88 -8.66
N ARG A 34 -13.56 -13.73 -8.83
CA ARG A 34 -14.78 -13.34 -9.52
C ARG A 34 -15.51 -12.21 -8.78
N GLU A 35 -15.59 -12.26 -7.45
CA GLU A 35 -16.21 -11.17 -6.69
C GLU A 35 -15.41 -9.86 -6.81
N VAL A 36 -14.06 -9.92 -6.81
CA VAL A 36 -13.21 -8.75 -7.08
C VAL A 36 -13.42 -8.22 -8.50
N LEU A 37 -13.29 -9.07 -9.51
CA LEU A 37 -13.37 -8.67 -10.93
C LEU A 37 -14.75 -8.17 -11.34
N ARG A 38 -15.80 -8.55 -10.61
CA ARG A 38 -17.14 -7.96 -10.82
C ARG A 38 -17.16 -6.46 -10.53
N ASN A 39 -16.22 -5.91 -9.76
CA ASN A 39 -16.10 -4.48 -9.49
C ASN A 39 -15.17 -3.76 -10.48
N HIS A 40 -14.53 -4.47 -11.41
CA HIS A 40 -13.58 -3.91 -12.39
C HIS A 40 -14.17 -3.44 -13.73
N PRO A 41 -15.47 -3.59 -14.08
CA PRO A 41 -16.03 -2.84 -15.20
C PRO A 41 -15.73 -1.35 -15.06
N HIS A 42 -15.49 -0.66 -16.18
CA HIS A 42 -15.05 0.73 -16.16
C HIS A 42 -16.02 1.65 -15.40
N ASP A 43 -17.33 1.53 -15.64
CA ASP A 43 -18.34 2.35 -14.94
C ASP A 43 -18.45 2.05 -13.43
N ASP A 44 -17.97 0.87 -12.99
CA ASP A 44 -17.92 0.49 -11.58
C ASP A 44 -16.64 1.08 -10.95
N ILE A 45 -15.45 0.66 -11.42
CA ILE A 45 -14.17 1.00 -10.79
C ILE A 45 -13.76 2.47 -10.96
N CYS A 46 -14.19 3.14 -12.03
CA CYS A 46 -13.94 4.57 -12.20
C CYS A 46 -14.80 5.43 -11.27
N GLY A 47 -15.72 4.84 -10.48
CA GLY A 47 -16.56 5.61 -9.57
C GLY A 47 -17.61 6.47 -10.28
N CYS A 48 -17.94 6.14 -11.53
CA CYS A 48 -18.81 6.96 -12.39
C CYS A 48 -20.19 6.34 -12.62
N SER A 49 -20.76 5.78 -11.56
CA SER A 49 -22.11 5.24 -11.52
C SER A 49 -22.96 5.93 -10.45
N VAL A 50 -24.23 5.52 -10.33
CA VAL A 50 -25.10 5.96 -9.22
C VAL A 50 -24.72 5.26 -7.92
N ASP A 51 -25.06 5.87 -6.78
CA ASP A 51 -24.75 5.36 -5.44
C ASP A 51 -25.08 3.87 -5.25
N SER A 52 -26.21 3.39 -5.76
CA SER A 52 -26.61 1.98 -5.62
C SER A 52 -25.60 1.01 -6.23
N THR A 53 -24.96 1.38 -7.35
CA THR A 53 -23.92 0.55 -7.97
C THR A 53 -22.72 0.43 -7.05
N HIS A 54 -22.26 1.54 -6.46
CA HIS A 54 -21.11 1.56 -5.57
C HIS A 54 -21.40 0.88 -4.22
N LEU A 55 -22.63 1.00 -3.70
CA LEU A 55 -23.08 0.21 -2.54
C LEU A 55 -23.07 -1.30 -2.84
N ASP A 56 -23.45 -1.72 -4.05
CA ASP A 56 -23.34 -3.12 -4.49
C ASP A 56 -21.87 -3.55 -4.68
N MET A 57 -20.97 -2.63 -5.05
CA MET A 57 -19.53 -2.91 -5.11
C MET A 57 -18.96 -3.21 -3.72
N GLU A 58 -19.36 -2.45 -2.70
CA GLU A 58 -18.95 -2.69 -1.30
C GLU A 58 -19.38 -4.08 -0.82
N ILE A 59 -20.58 -4.54 -1.20
CA ILE A 59 -21.05 -5.90 -0.91
C ILE A 59 -20.17 -6.94 -1.62
N ARG A 60 -19.83 -6.73 -2.89
CA ARG A 60 -18.96 -7.63 -3.67
C ARG A 60 -17.55 -7.71 -3.05
N PHE A 61 -16.98 -6.58 -2.64
CA PHE A 61 -15.70 -6.57 -1.92
C PHE A 61 -15.79 -7.29 -0.57
N ARG A 62 -16.87 -7.10 0.19
CA ARG A 62 -17.10 -7.85 1.44
C ARG A 62 -17.17 -9.36 1.21
N HIS A 63 -17.88 -9.81 0.17
CA HIS A 63 -17.89 -11.24 -0.18
C HIS A 63 -16.49 -11.75 -0.52
N ALA A 64 -15.73 -11.01 -1.33
CA ALA A 64 -14.36 -11.38 -1.66
C ALA A 64 -13.49 -11.49 -0.39
N GLN A 65 -13.65 -10.56 0.55
CA GLN A 65 -12.95 -10.57 1.84
C GLN A 65 -13.32 -11.78 2.71
N GLU A 66 -14.62 -12.11 2.82
CA GLU A 66 -15.10 -13.27 3.58
C GLU A 66 -14.58 -14.59 2.99
N ILE A 67 -14.63 -14.75 1.67
CA ILE A 67 -14.07 -15.93 0.98
C ILE A 67 -12.56 -16.01 1.22
N SER A 68 -11.86 -14.88 1.18
CA SER A 68 -10.42 -14.80 1.40
C SER A 68 -10.04 -15.17 2.84
N ALA A 69 -10.82 -14.72 3.82
CA ALA A 69 -10.63 -15.09 5.22
C ALA A 69 -10.80 -16.60 5.45
N MET A 70 -11.80 -17.22 4.83
CA MET A 70 -11.99 -18.69 4.89
C MET A 70 -10.84 -19.44 4.21
N LEU A 71 -10.33 -18.93 3.08
CA LEU A 71 -9.18 -19.52 2.40
C LEU A 71 -7.92 -19.45 3.26
N LEU A 72 -7.68 -18.33 3.95
CA LEU A 72 -6.55 -18.17 4.86
C LEU A 72 -6.62 -19.11 6.05
N ASP A 73 -7.77 -19.21 6.74
CA ASP A 73 -7.91 -20.15 7.87
C ASP A 73 -7.59 -21.60 7.46
N ASP A 74 -8.11 -22.03 6.29
CA ASP A 74 -7.83 -23.34 5.72
C ASP A 74 -6.36 -23.54 5.31
N LEU A 75 -5.69 -22.49 4.82
CA LEU A 75 -4.28 -22.53 4.41
C LEU A 75 -3.34 -22.53 5.62
N HIS A 76 -3.63 -21.70 6.62
CA HIS A 76 -2.89 -21.66 7.89
C HIS A 76 -2.92 -23.04 8.57
N ALA A 77 -4.10 -23.65 8.65
CA ALA A 77 -4.28 -24.97 9.27
C ALA A 77 -3.47 -26.08 8.56
N GLU A 78 -3.37 -26.04 7.23
CA GLU A 78 -2.59 -27.02 6.46
C GLU A 78 -1.09 -26.75 6.49
N LEU A 79 -0.68 -25.50 6.28
CA LEU A 79 0.73 -25.15 6.19
C LEU A 79 1.43 -25.31 7.53
N ARG A 80 0.76 -25.06 8.67
CA ARG A 80 1.36 -25.29 9.98
C ARG A 80 1.83 -26.74 10.19
N GLN A 81 1.16 -27.71 9.55
CA GLN A 81 1.51 -29.13 9.63
C GLN A 81 2.73 -29.50 8.77
N GLN A 82 3.29 -28.54 8.02
CA GLN A 82 4.44 -28.74 7.12
C GLN A 82 5.77 -28.32 7.76
N PHE A 83 5.73 -27.71 8.94
CA PHE A 83 6.88 -27.18 9.67
C PHE A 83 6.99 -27.86 11.03
N ASP A 84 8.22 -28.02 11.51
CA ASP A 84 8.47 -28.23 12.93
C ASP A 84 8.28 -26.90 13.67
N LEU A 85 7.34 -26.88 14.58
CA LEU A 85 6.94 -25.70 15.34
C LEU A 85 7.27 -25.87 16.84
N SER A 86 7.97 -26.93 17.21
CA SER A 86 8.36 -27.21 18.60
C SER A 86 9.42 -26.22 19.12
N HIS A 87 9.51 -26.10 20.44
CA HIS A 87 10.53 -25.29 21.12
C HIS A 87 10.80 -25.87 22.52
N ASP A 88 12.02 -25.69 23.03
CA ASP A 88 12.41 -26.19 24.36
C ASP A 88 11.69 -25.45 25.52
N ASP A 89 11.21 -24.24 25.25
CA ASP A 89 10.37 -23.46 26.17
C ASP A 89 8.89 -23.75 25.91
N GLU A 90 8.22 -24.32 26.91
CA GLU A 90 6.79 -24.67 26.88
C GLU A 90 5.85 -23.46 26.71
N ASN A 91 6.34 -22.24 26.97
CA ASN A 91 5.57 -21.01 26.82
C ASN A 91 5.83 -20.30 25.48
N ALA A 92 6.72 -20.84 24.63
CA ALA A 92 6.99 -20.28 23.32
C ALA A 92 5.76 -20.44 22.40
N ILE A 93 5.38 -19.35 21.74
CA ILE A 93 4.29 -19.31 20.79
C ILE A 93 4.89 -19.42 19.38
N PRO A 94 4.67 -20.52 18.65
CA PRO A 94 5.16 -20.67 17.29
C PRO A 94 4.38 -19.79 16.30
N LEU A 95 5.12 -19.21 15.37
CA LEU A 95 4.67 -18.32 14.30
C LEU A 95 5.37 -18.74 13.00
N ILE A 96 4.71 -18.56 11.86
CA ILE A 96 5.38 -18.62 10.56
C ILE A 96 5.27 -17.25 9.90
N LEU A 97 6.40 -16.61 9.70
CA LEU A 97 6.50 -15.30 9.07
C LEU A 97 6.59 -15.50 7.55
N HIS A 98 5.73 -14.83 6.80
CA HIS A 98 5.64 -14.95 5.34
C HIS A 98 5.97 -13.63 4.66
N ASN A 99 7.05 -13.63 3.87
CA ASN A 99 7.42 -12.56 2.96
C ASN A 99 7.20 -13.00 1.51
N PRO A 100 6.25 -12.39 0.78
CA PRO A 100 5.92 -12.76 -0.60
C PRO A 100 6.86 -12.17 -1.65
N THR A 101 7.73 -11.23 -1.27
CA THR A 101 8.59 -10.50 -2.19
C THR A 101 9.90 -11.26 -2.45
N PRO A 102 10.61 -11.02 -3.58
CA PRO A 102 11.90 -11.68 -3.87
C PRO A 102 13.07 -11.17 -3.02
N ARG A 103 12.83 -10.21 -2.12
CA ARG A 103 13.85 -9.48 -1.36
C ARG A 103 13.54 -9.52 0.13
N PRO A 104 14.53 -9.28 1.00
CA PRO A 104 14.27 -9.09 2.42
C PRO A 104 13.26 -7.94 2.64
N TRP A 105 12.28 -8.17 3.51
CA TRP A 105 11.21 -7.23 3.79
C TRP A 105 11.38 -6.64 5.19
N THR A 106 11.26 -5.33 5.30
CA THR A 106 11.31 -4.59 6.57
C THR A 106 9.98 -3.89 6.80
N GLY A 107 9.40 -4.04 7.98
CA GLY A 107 8.10 -3.50 8.31
C GLY A 107 7.56 -4.00 9.64
N THR A 108 6.25 -3.87 9.82
CA THR A 108 5.57 -4.23 11.06
C THR A 108 4.47 -5.24 10.76
N LEU A 109 4.45 -6.35 11.49
CA LEU A 109 3.38 -7.35 11.45
C LEU A 109 2.52 -7.27 12.71
N ASN A 110 1.20 -7.22 12.55
CA ASN A 110 0.28 -7.25 13.69
C ASN A 110 0.03 -8.68 14.15
N ILE A 111 -0.06 -8.87 15.47
CA ILE A 111 -0.43 -10.14 16.10
C ILE A 111 -1.71 -9.96 16.90
N ASP A 112 -2.69 -10.84 16.68
CA ASP A 112 -3.88 -10.99 17.50
C ASP A 112 -4.31 -12.46 17.50
N GLY A 113 -3.94 -13.21 18.55
CA GLY A 113 -4.19 -14.65 18.64
C GLY A 113 -4.51 -15.09 20.06
N VAL A 114 -5.31 -16.16 20.21
CA VAL A 114 -5.53 -16.79 21.51
C VAL A 114 -4.29 -17.54 21.97
N ILE A 115 -4.02 -17.50 23.28
CA ILE A 115 -2.89 -18.19 23.90
C ILE A 115 -3.37 -18.98 25.12
N PRO A 116 -2.61 -20.00 25.59
CA PRO A 116 -2.87 -20.64 26.87
C PRO A 116 -2.89 -19.61 28.00
N ASP A 117 -3.78 -19.78 28.99
CA ASP A 117 -3.81 -18.93 30.18
C ASP A 117 -2.63 -19.27 31.11
N ALA A 118 -1.44 -18.82 30.71
CA ALA A 118 -0.19 -19.01 31.40
C ALA A 118 0.19 -17.72 32.14
N VAL A 119 0.46 -17.85 33.44
CA VAL A 119 0.86 -16.72 34.31
C VAL A 119 2.05 -15.94 33.73
N VAL A 120 2.98 -16.64 33.08
CA VAL A 120 4.19 -16.03 32.51
C VAL A 120 3.87 -14.98 31.44
N TRP A 121 2.83 -15.20 30.62
CA TRP A 121 2.39 -14.22 29.61
C TRP A 121 1.58 -13.07 30.21
N ASN A 122 0.90 -13.30 31.34
CA ASN A 122 0.13 -12.26 32.04
C ASN A 122 1.04 -11.24 32.74
N ASP A 123 2.20 -11.68 33.21
CA ASP A 123 3.20 -10.82 33.88
C ASP A 123 4.26 -10.24 32.92
N SER A 124 4.22 -10.62 31.63
CA SER A 124 5.23 -10.23 30.64
C SER A 124 5.01 -8.80 30.13
N MET A 125 6.10 -8.04 30.00
CA MET A 125 6.13 -6.70 29.41
C MET A 125 6.63 -6.77 27.96
N GLY A 126 5.95 -7.48 27.06
CA GLY A 126 6.38 -7.66 25.66
C GLY A 126 6.82 -9.09 25.33
N GLY A 127 7.48 -9.26 24.18
CA GLY A 127 7.89 -10.57 23.69
C GLY A 127 9.26 -10.57 23.01
N LYS A 128 10.00 -11.65 23.24
CA LYS A 128 11.25 -11.95 22.55
C LYS A 128 10.96 -12.80 21.32
N ILE A 129 11.54 -12.44 20.17
CA ILE A 129 11.42 -13.24 18.94
C ILE A 129 12.72 -13.97 18.66
N GLU A 130 12.58 -15.26 18.42
CA GLU A 130 13.65 -16.12 17.92
C GLU A 130 13.22 -16.71 16.57
N ILE A 131 14.06 -16.61 15.55
CA ILE A 131 13.85 -17.29 14.26
C ILE A 131 14.58 -18.63 14.31
N SER A 132 13.93 -19.71 13.88
CA SER A 132 14.52 -21.05 13.96
C SER A 132 15.79 -21.18 13.12
N HIS A 133 15.86 -20.43 12.02
CA HIS A 133 17.03 -20.35 11.14
C HIS A 133 17.57 -18.93 11.10
N PRO A 134 18.65 -18.62 11.83
CA PRO A 134 19.28 -17.32 11.78
C PRO A 134 19.67 -16.96 10.35
N VAL A 135 19.20 -15.80 9.89
CA VAL A 135 19.56 -15.22 8.59
C VAL A 135 20.28 -13.90 8.87
N GLU A 136 21.41 -13.69 8.20
CA GLU A 136 22.11 -12.40 8.22
C GLU A 136 21.20 -11.30 7.69
N GLY A 137 21.14 -10.13 8.34
CA GLY A 137 20.19 -9.08 7.98
C GLY A 137 18.83 -9.16 8.71
N PHE A 138 18.53 -10.27 9.40
CA PHE A 138 17.27 -10.42 10.11
C PHE A 138 17.37 -10.00 11.57
N SER A 139 16.47 -9.11 11.97
CA SER A 139 16.27 -8.77 13.38
C SER A 139 14.79 -8.41 13.62
N ALA A 140 14.27 -8.70 14.82
CA ALA A 140 12.89 -8.38 15.17
C ALA A 140 12.71 -8.07 16.65
N GLN A 141 11.70 -7.25 16.96
CA GLN A 141 11.24 -6.94 18.32
C GLN A 141 9.71 -7.00 18.40
N ALA A 142 9.18 -7.67 19.41
CA ALA A 142 7.74 -7.74 19.65
C ALA A 142 7.30 -6.82 20.79
N GLU A 143 6.35 -5.95 20.49
CA GLU A 143 5.62 -5.14 21.45
C GLU A 143 4.22 -5.71 21.57
N VAL A 144 4.04 -6.58 22.56
CA VAL A 144 2.81 -7.35 22.76
C VAL A 144 2.31 -7.22 24.18
N MET A 145 1.00 -7.36 24.33
CA MET A 145 0.29 -7.38 25.59
C MET A 145 -0.75 -8.50 25.59
N THR A 146 -0.99 -9.05 26.78
CA THR A 146 -2.00 -10.09 26.99
C THR A 146 -3.29 -9.44 27.47
N THR A 147 -4.43 -9.78 26.84
CA THR A 147 -5.74 -9.33 27.31
C THR A 147 -6.19 -10.15 28.52
N ALA A 148 -7.14 -9.65 29.30
CA ALA A 148 -7.94 -10.53 30.15
C ALA A 148 -8.56 -11.67 29.33
N PRO A 149 -8.83 -12.84 29.92
CA PRO A 149 -9.55 -13.91 29.24
C PRO A 149 -10.91 -13.44 28.70
N LEU A 150 -11.21 -13.82 27.46
CA LEU A 150 -12.45 -13.47 26.77
C LEU A 150 -13.05 -14.72 26.12
N TRP A 151 -14.38 -14.83 26.14
CA TRP A 151 -15.09 -15.89 25.42
C TRP A 151 -14.88 -15.78 23.91
N GLY A 152 -14.41 -16.86 23.30
CA GLY A 152 -14.15 -17.00 21.87
C GLY A 152 -14.74 -18.28 21.29
N LEU A 153 -15.27 -18.20 20.08
CA LEU A 153 -15.78 -19.33 19.33
C LEU A 153 -14.71 -19.85 18.36
N HIS A 154 -14.34 -21.12 18.50
CA HIS A 154 -13.30 -21.79 17.71
C HIS A 154 -13.90 -22.98 16.96
N ILE A 155 -13.94 -22.87 15.63
CA ILE A 155 -14.54 -23.88 14.76
C ILE A 155 -13.47 -24.87 14.32
N HIS A 156 -13.67 -26.14 14.69
CA HIS A 156 -12.93 -27.30 14.21
C HIS A 156 -13.74 -28.02 13.12
N ASP A 157 -13.14 -28.99 12.45
CA ASP A 157 -13.80 -29.74 11.38
C ASP A 157 -15.00 -30.57 11.87
N ASP A 158 -14.99 -31.02 13.12
CA ASP A 158 -15.96 -31.94 13.71
C ASP A 158 -16.73 -31.36 14.92
N ARG A 159 -16.30 -30.21 15.46
CA ARG A 159 -16.86 -29.60 16.67
C ARG A 159 -16.65 -28.09 16.72
N VAL A 160 -17.28 -27.47 17.70
CA VAL A 160 -17.07 -26.05 18.02
C VAL A 160 -16.70 -25.92 19.49
N ALA A 161 -15.56 -25.30 19.77
CA ALA A 161 -15.14 -24.97 21.12
C ALA A 161 -15.48 -23.51 21.41
N ASN A 162 -16.31 -23.28 22.42
CA ASN A 162 -16.56 -21.96 22.97
C ASN A 162 -15.87 -21.92 24.33
N VAL A 163 -14.78 -21.16 24.43
CA VAL A 163 -13.90 -21.16 25.61
C VAL A 163 -13.45 -19.75 25.94
N GLU A 164 -13.12 -19.50 27.20
CA GLU A 164 -12.64 -18.22 27.69
C GLU A 164 -11.11 -18.27 27.81
N LEU A 165 -10.43 -17.52 26.94
CA LEU A 165 -8.96 -17.52 26.86
C LEU A 165 -8.43 -16.09 26.66
N PRO A 166 -7.24 -15.78 27.19
CA PRO A 166 -6.58 -14.52 26.89
C PRO A 166 -6.11 -14.47 25.44
N ARG A 167 -5.91 -13.25 24.93
CA ARG A 167 -5.36 -12.99 23.60
C ARG A 167 -4.06 -12.24 23.72
N LEU A 168 -3.08 -12.63 22.92
CA LEU A 168 -1.87 -11.86 22.72
C LEU A 168 -2.10 -10.86 21.59
N ARG A 169 -1.94 -9.57 21.88
CA ARG A 169 -2.17 -8.47 20.94
C ARG A 169 -0.97 -7.56 20.86
N GLY A 170 -0.65 -7.10 19.66
CA GLY A 170 0.39 -6.09 19.48
C GLY A 170 1.01 -6.15 18.10
N ALA A 171 2.29 -5.80 18.04
CA ALA A 171 3.03 -5.67 16.81
C ALA A 171 4.43 -6.28 16.92
N ILE A 172 4.92 -6.76 15.79
CA ILE A 172 6.26 -7.28 15.60
C ILE A 172 6.95 -6.38 14.59
N ASN A 173 7.95 -5.61 15.02
CA ASN A 173 8.81 -4.84 14.14
C ASN A 173 9.90 -5.77 13.60
N ILE A 174 10.07 -5.79 12.28
CA ILE A 174 10.98 -6.70 11.59
C ILE A 174 11.87 -5.90 10.66
N SER A 175 13.17 -6.20 10.70
CA SER A 175 14.17 -5.82 9.69
C SER A 175 14.61 -7.07 8.95
N GLY A 176 14.62 -7.01 7.62
CA GLY A 176 15.22 -8.04 6.76
C GLY A 176 14.55 -9.41 6.81
N LEU A 177 13.22 -9.49 6.94
CA LEU A 177 12.47 -10.76 6.82
C LEU A 177 12.76 -11.40 5.46
N PRO A 178 13.39 -12.57 5.39
CA PRO A 178 13.86 -13.05 4.12
C PRO A 178 12.70 -13.70 3.34
N SER A 179 12.79 -13.74 2.00
CA SER A 179 11.69 -14.22 1.13
C SER A 179 11.20 -15.63 1.51
N GLY A 180 9.90 -15.87 1.37
CA GLY A 180 9.22 -17.13 1.65
C GLY A 180 8.68 -17.21 3.08
N MET A 181 8.58 -18.44 3.60
CA MET A 181 8.08 -18.75 4.93
C MET A 181 9.24 -19.12 5.87
N SER A 182 9.27 -18.46 7.03
CA SER A 182 10.27 -18.66 8.08
C SER A 182 9.58 -18.95 9.41
N VAL A 183 9.98 -20.04 10.08
CA VAL A 183 9.49 -20.35 11.43
C VAL A 183 10.15 -19.42 12.44
N ALA A 184 9.35 -18.89 13.35
CA ALA A 184 9.78 -18.09 14.48
C ALA A 184 8.98 -18.44 15.73
N HIS A 185 9.55 -18.15 16.89
CA HIS A 185 8.96 -18.37 18.20
C HIS A 185 8.93 -17.06 18.97
N LEU A 186 7.77 -16.75 19.52
CA LEU A 186 7.57 -15.61 20.40
C LEU A 186 7.59 -16.12 21.84
N LEU A 187 8.56 -15.64 22.62
CA LEU A 187 8.78 -16.06 24.01
C LEU A 187 8.39 -14.94 24.99
N PRO A 188 7.93 -15.29 26.20
CA PRO A 188 7.66 -14.29 27.22
C PRO A 188 8.94 -13.56 27.63
N GLY A 189 8.86 -12.23 27.67
CA GLY A 189 9.89 -11.37 28.24
C GLY A 189 10.28 -10.23 27.32
N LEU A 190 11.01 -9.27 27.87
CA LEU A 190 11.58 -8.15 27.11
C LEU A 190 12.86 -8.59 26.41
N ASP A 191 12.91 -8.39 25.09
CA ASP A 191 14.16 -8.38 24.34
C ASP A 191 14.57 -6.93 24.06
N PHE A 192 15.69 -6.50 24.66
CA PHE A 192 16.28 -5.19 24.44
C PHE A 192 17.22 -5.20 23.22
N LYS A 193 16.93 -6.03 22.22
CA LYS A 193 17.68 -5.98 20.96
C LYS A 193 17.44 -4.63 20.29
N GLU A 194 18.55 -3.94 20.06
CA GLU A 194 18.60 -2.84 19.12
C GLU A 194 18.35 -3.38 17.70
N PRO A 195 17.76 -2.57 16.81
CA PRO A 195 17.69 -2.91 15.40
C PRO A 195 19.09 -3.10 14.82
N GLU A 196 19.19 -3.91 13.76
CA GLU A 196 20.46 -4.11 13.05
C GLU A 196 21.00 -2.84 12.41
N HIS A 197 20.11 -2.00 11.91
CA HIS A 197 20.44 -0.68 11.38
C HIS A 197 20.35 0.39 12.47
N ASN A 198 20.75 1.62 12.16
CA ASN A 198 20.71 2.72 13.11
C ASN A 198 19.29 2.88 13.72
N PRO A 199 19.17 3.04 15.05
CA PRO A 199 17.87 3.20 15.69
C PRO A 199 17.23 4.53 15.28
N VAL A 200 15.90 4.59 15.33
CA VAL A 200 15.15 5.82 15.12
C VAL A 200 15.32 6.71 16.36
N SER A 201 15.83 7.92 16.14
CA SER A 201 15.98 8.95 17.17
C SER A 201 14.96 10.05 16.95
N VAL A 202 14.24 10.44 18.00
CA VAL A 202 13.20 11.48 17.94
C VAL A 202 13.53 12.58 18.95
N HIS A 203 13.34 13.84 18.55
CA HIS A 203 13.43 14.97 19.46
C HIS A 203 12.36 14.85 20.57
N PRO A 204 12.66 15.14 21.85
CA PRO A 204 11.67 15.01 22.94
C PRO A 204 10.37 15.79 22.75
N GLU A 205 10.42 16.90 22.01
CA GLU A 205 9.24 17.73 21.69
C GLU A 205 8.57 17.33 20.37
N GLY A 206 9.12 16.37 19.63
CA GLY A 206 8.57 15.91 18.34
C GLY A 206 9.05 16.70 17.11
N ASP A 207 9.92 17.69 17.27
CA ASP A 207 10.36 18.59 16.18
C ASP A 207 11.06 17.89 15.01
N TRP A 208 11.73 16.76 15.27
CA TRP A 208 12.39 15.99 14.23
C TRP A 208 12.55 14.52 14.62
N MET A 209 12.71 13.66 13.61
CA MET A 209 13.16 12.28 13.77
C MET A 209 14.16 11.87 12.68
N GLU A 210 15.09 10.98 12.99
CA GLU A 210 16.08 10.46 12.04
C GLU A 210 16.44 8.99 12.30
N ASN A 211 16.89 8.29 11.26
CA ASN A 211 17.33 6.88 11.34
C ASN A 211 18.73 6.68 10.76
N GLY A 212 19.53 7.74 10.65
CA GLY A 212 20.86 7.72 10.07
C GLY A 212 20.91 7.61 8.53
N LEU A 213 19.77 7.42 7.86
CA LEU A 213 19.65 7.46 6.39
C LEU A 213 18.91 8.73 5.94
N ILE A 214 17.80 9.03 6.62
CA ILE A 214 17.00 10.23 6.39
C ILE A 214 16.67 10.90 7.73
N LYS A 215 16.41 12.20 7.66
CA LYS A 215 15.91 13.01 8.77
C LYS A 215 14.70 13.81 8.34
N VAL A 216 13.66 13.80 9.15
CA VAL A 216 12.47 14.65 8.98
C VAL A 216 12.48 15.74 10.04
N ILE A 217 12.24 16.98 9.63
CA ILE A 217 12.07 18.12 10.54
C ILE A 217 10.66 18.68 10.33
N LEU A 218 9.86 18.70 11.39
CA LEU A 218 8.52 19.28 11.37
C LEU A 218 8.60 20.80 11.43
N ARG A 219 7.60 21.45 10.82
CA ARG A 219 7.42 22.90 10.90
C ARG A 219 6.14 23.22 11.66
N ASP A 220 6.10 24.42 12.23
CA ASP A 220 4.95 24.95 12.98
C ASP A 220 3.67 25.02 12.13
N ASP A 221 3.80 25.09 10.80
CA ASP A 221 2.68 25.11 9.86
C ASP A 221 2.22 23.70 9.44
N GLY A 222 2.72 22.61 10.01
CA GLY A 222 2.32 21.24 9.68
C GLY A 222 2.96 20.67 8.41
N ARG A 223 3.76 21.47 7.68
CA ARG A 223 4.68 20.93 6.66
C ARG A 223 5.91 20.32 7.32
N PHE A 224 6.73 19.65 6.51
CA PHE A 224 7.99 19.11 6.99
C PHE A 224 9.07 19.12 5.91
N ASP A 225 10.31 19.09 6.38
CA ASP A 225 11.50 18.95 5.55
C ASP A 225 12.04 17.54 5.66
N LEU A 226 12.47 16.99 4.53
CA LEU A 226 13.15 15.70 4.47
C LEU A 226 14.59 15.93 4.05
N ILE A 227 15.53 15.44 4.84
CA ILE A 227 16.97 15.54 4.59
C ILE A 227 17.48 14.15 4.28
N ASP A 228 18.13 14.00 3.13
CA ASP A 228 18.95 12.83 2.83
C ASP A 228 20.28 12.99 3.56
N LEU A 229 20.58 12.09 4.50
CA LEU A 229 21.77 12.20 5.35
C LEU A 229 23.05 11.72 4.64
N GLU A 230 22.94 11.04 3.50
CA GLU A 230 24.09 10.58 2.73
C GLU A 230 24.71 11.72 1.92
N ASN A 231 23.87 12.50 1.20
CA ASN A 231 24.32 13.59 0.35
C ASN A 231 24.05 15.00 0.93
N GLY A 232 23.27 15.09 2.02
CA GLY A 232 22.92 16.34 2.68
C GLY A 232 21.85 17.17 1.97
N ARG A 233 21.23 16.67 0.90
CA ARG A 233 20.17 17.38 0.17
C ARG A 233 18.93 17.49 1.05
N THR A 234 18.36 18.69 1.08
CA THR A 234 17.12 18.98 1.82
C THR A 234 15.97 19.23 0.86
N TRP A 235 14.91 18.46 1.02
CA TRP A 235 13.62 18.59 0.33
C TRP A 235 12.70 19.42 1.20
N MET A 236 12.50 20.68 0.83
CA MET A 236 11.88 21.67 1.70
C MET A 236 10.37 21.78 1.48
N GLY A 237 9.59 21.81 2.56
CA GLY A 237 8.15 22.13 2.50
C GLY A 237 7.30 21.09 1.84
N LEU A 238 7.59 19.83 2.14
CA LEU A 238 6.75 18.70 1.80
C LEU A 238 5.47 18.70 2.63
N GLY A 239 4.47 17.95 2.19
CA GLY A 239 3.19 17.84 2.90
C GLY A 239 2.33 19.09 2.78
N VAL A 240 2.42 19.81 1.65
CA VAL A 240 1.52 20.94 1.41
C VAL A 240 0.09 20.40 1.20
N VAL A 241 -0.88 20.96 1.92
CA VAL A 241 -2.30 20.61 1.78
C VAL A 241 -3.01 21.70 0.99
N GLU A 242 -3.64 21.30 -0.11
CA GLU A 242 -4.37 22.18 -1.01
C GLU A 242 -5.80 21.67 -1.19
N ASP A 243 -6.74 22.61 -1.30
CA ASP A 243 -8.16 22.34 -1.51
C ASP A 243 -8.71 23.20 -2.65
N ASP A 244 -9.20 22.56 -3.71
CA ASP A 244 -9.80 23.20 -4.90
C ASP A 244 -11.32 23.04 -4.87
N GLU A 245 -12.07 23.97 -5.46
CA GLU A 245 -13.47 23.68 -5.82
C GLU A 245 -13.56 22.60 -6.91
N ASP A 246 -14.65 21.84 -6.90
CA ASP A 246 -15.02 20.93 -7.98
C ASP A 246 -16.47 21.19 -8.44
N ALA A 247 -16.62 21.92 -9.54
CA ALA A 247 -17.91 22.17 -10.20
C ALA A 247 -18.33 21.02 -11.14
N GLY A 248 -17.48 20.00 -11.27
CA GLY A 248 -17.62 18.92 -12.23
C GLY A 248 -18.54 17.80 -11.77
N ASP A 249 -18.15 16.58 -12.11
CA ASP A 249 -18.88 15.35 -11.82
C ASP A 249 -17.94 14.15 -11.63
N SER A 250 -18.48 12.94 -11.55
CA SER A 250 -17.68 11.74 -11.28
C SER A 250 -16.62 11.44 -12.35
N TYR A 251 -16.72 11.99 -13.56
CA TYR A 251 -15.71 11.80 -14.61
C TYR A 251 -14.61 12.87 -14.55
N ASP A 252 -14.99 14.13 -14.40
CA ASP A 252 -14.06 15.25 -14.58
C ASP A 252 -14.13 16.23 -13.40
N HIS A 253 -12.97 16.54 -12.83
CA HIS A 253 -12.75 17.70 -11.98
C HIS A 253 -12.89 18.98 -12.82
N SER A 254 -13.51 20.03 -12.30
CA SER A 254 -13.65 21.29 -13.04
C SER A 254 -13.65 22.53 -12.15
N PRO A 255 -13.07 23.66 -12.61
CA PRO A 255 -13.14 24.94 -11.91
C PRO A 255 -14.54 25.55 -12.01
N GLY A 256 -14.81 26.47 -11.08
CA GLY A 256 -15.98 27.35 -11.11
C GLY A 256 -15.82 28.54 -12.07
N GLY A 257 -16.67 29.56 -11.92
CA GLY A 257 -16.60 30.85 -12.62
C GLY A 257 -16.96 30.85 -14.12
N HIS A 258 -16.93 29.69 -14.77
CA HIS A 258 -17.08 29.57 -16.23
C HIS A 258 -18.19 28.58 -16.62
N PRO A 259 -19.45 28.83 -16.23
CA PRO A 259 -20.55 27.92 -16.55
C PRO A 259 -20.80 27.86 -18.05
N ILE A 260 -21.15 26.68 -18.53
CA ILE A 260 -21.60 26.49 -19.90
C ILE A 260 -23.12 26.29 -19.88
N PRO A 261 -23.91 26.98 -20.74
CA PRO A 261 -25.35 26.77 -20.76
C PRO A 261 -25.70 25.31 -21.05
N VAL A 262 -26.68 24.77 -20.31
CA VAL A 262 -27.17 23.41 -20.52
C VAL A 262 -27.70 23.28 -21.95
N GLY A 263 -27.21 22.29 -22.70
CA GLY A 263 -27.57 22.07 -24.10
C GLY A 263 -26.64 22.73 -25.13
N ASP A 264 -25.71 23.60 -24.72
CA ASP A 264 -24.69 24.23 -25.59
C ASP A 264 -23.45 23.35 -25.82
N GLY A 265 -23.65 22.04 -25.74
CA GLY A 265 -22.63 21.01 -25.95
C GLY A 265 -21.93 21.02 -27.31
N LYS A 266 -22.46 21.78 -28.28
CA LYS A 266 -21.91 21.95 -29.65
C LYS A 266 -21.36 23.36 -29.91
N GLY A 267 -21.10 24.14 -28.86
CA GLY A 267 -20.45 25.44 -28.98
C GLY A 267 -19.02 25.35 -29.54
N PRO A 268 -18.39 26.50 -29.87
CA PRO A 268 -17.00 26.53 -30.35
C PRO A 268 -16.04 25.95 -29.30
N SER A 269 -14.88 25.45 -29.74
CA SER A 269 -13.80 24.99 -28.86
C SER A 269 -13.44 26.04 -27.80
N LEU A 270 -12.94 25.60 -26.65
CA LEU A 270 -12.52 26.53 -25.59
C LEU A 270 -11.23 27.23 -26.00
N GLU A 271 -11.17 28.55 -25.88
CA GLU A 271 -9.98 29.33 -26.28
C GLU A 271 -8.79 29.09 -25.34
N GLN A 272 -9.07 28.84 -24.07
CA GLN A 272 -8.09 28.58 -23.01
C GLN A 272 -8.67 27.62 -21.98
N ARG A 273 -7.79 26.95 -21.22
CA ARG A 273 -8.15 26.18 -20.02
C ARG A 273 -8.30 27.14 -18.83
N PRO A 274 -9.52 27.33 -18.28
CA PRO A 274 -9.70 28.16 -17.09
C PRO A 274 -9.00 27.56 -15.88
N ASP A 275 -8.49 28.40 -14.98
CA ASP A 275 -7.94 27.99 -13.67
C ASP A 275 -9.04 28.02 -12.60
N HIS A 276 -8.76 27.35 -11.48
CA HIS A 276 -9.61 27.35 -10.30
C HIS A 276 -9.62 28.71 -9.62
N ILE A 277 -10.81 29.14 -9.20
CA ILE A 277 -11.05 30.46 -8.60
C ILE A 277 -11.20 30.38 -7.07
N GLY A 278 -11.43 29.18 -6.53
CA GLY A 278 -11.68 28.92 -5.11
C GLY A 278 -10.63 28.06 -4.42
N ARG A 279 -9.46 27.89 -5.06
CA ARG A 279 -8.30 27.18 -4.51
C ARG A 279 -7.83 27.83 -3.21
N LYS A 280 -7.68 27.01 -2.18
CA LYS A 280 -7.07 27.39 -0.89
C LYS A 280 -5.87 26.49 -0.61
N VAL A 281 -4.88 27.04 0.09
CA VAL A 281 -3.71 26.31 0.59
C VAL A 281 -3.70 26.47 2.10
N LEU A 282 -3.74 25.37 2.85
CA LEU A 282 -3.84 25.38 4.30
C LEU A 282 -2.72 26.23 4.95
N HIS A 283 -1.53 26.15 4.36
CA HIS A 283 -0.29 26.76 4.83
C HIS A 283 -0.12 28.24 4.46
N GLU A 284 -0.96 28.76 3.56
CA GLU A 284 -0.95 30.17 3.14
C GLU A 284 -2.14 30.96 3.69
N ASP A 285 -3.12 30.30 4.33
CA ASP A 285 -4.30 31.00 4.86
C ASP A 285 -3.87 31.97 5.97
N GLU A 286 -3.98 33.27 5.75
CA GLU A 286 -3.46 34.28 6.70
C GLU A 286 -4.30 34.34 7.99
N GLN A 287 -5.48 33.73 8.00
CA GLN A 287 -6.36 33.72 9.16
C GLN A 287 -6.09 32.49 10.04
N GLU A 288 -5.29 32.66 11.09
CA GLU A 288 -5.09 31.64 12.12
C GLU A 288 -6.41 31.11 12.72
N SER A 289 -7.52 31.85 12.64
CA SER A 289 -8.83 31.40 13.10
C SER A 289 -9.49 30.30 12.25
N ASP A 290 -8.99 30.06 11.04
CA ASP A 290 -9.57 29.09 10.09
C ASP A 290 -8.74 27.79 10.00
N ARG A 291 -7.69 27.63 10.83
CA ARG A 291 -6.95 26.37 10.96
C ARG A 291 -6.47 26.12 12.38
N ILE A 292 -6.30 24.85 12.74
CA ILE A 292 -5.61 24.42 13.95
C ILE A 292 -4.64 23.32 13.55
N ILE A 293 -3.37 23.47 13.91
CA ILE A 293 -2.34 22.48 13.62
C ILE A 293 -1.68 22.09 14.94
N ASN A 294 -1.66 20.81 15.22
CA ASN A 294 -0.93 20.25 16.36
C ASN A 294 -0.07 19.10 15.87
N ALA A 295 1.10 18.94 16.49
CA ALA A 295 1.95 17.79 16.26
C ALA A 295 2.37 17.19 17.60
N ASP A 296 2.45 15.86 17.64
CA ASP A 296 2.92 15.12 18.79
C ASP A 296 3.55 13.78 18.39
N ILE A 297 4.17 13.12 19.36
CA ILE A 297 4.80 11.81 19.19
C ILE A 297 3.75 10.74 19.52
N GLU A 298 3.13 10.17 18.49
CA GLU A 298 2.13 9.09 18.64
C GLU A 298 2.77 7.83 19.21
N LYS A 299 3.93 7.45 18.67
CA LYS A 299 4.66 6.24 19.08
C LYS A 299 6.15 6.42 18.83
N SER A 300 6.99 5.94 19.75
CA SER A 300 8.44 5.95 19.54
C SER A 300 9.13 4.79 20.24
N ASN A 301 9.97 4.08 19.49
CA ASN A 301 10.94 3.13 19.98
C ASN A 301 12.16 3.10 19.02
N ALA A 302 13.18 2.32 19.35
CA ALA A 302 14.40 2.24 18.54
C ALA A 302 14.17 1.72 17.11
N TRP A 303 13.11 0.94 16.87
CA TRP A 303 12.81 0.30 15.58
C TRP A 303 11.97 1.18 14.66
N SER A 304 11.03 1.92 15.24
CA SER A 304 10.11 2.78 14.52
C SER A 304 9.56 3.88 15.42
N SER A 305 9.44 5.07 14.84
CA SER A 305 8.76 6.20 15.47
C SER A 305 7.77 6.82 14.50
N THR A 306 6.66 7.31 15.05
CA THR A 306 5.59 7.97 14.31
C THR A 306 5.33 9.33 14.93
N LEU A 307 5.47 10.37 14.12
CA LEU A 307 5.00 11.72 14.45
C LEU A 307 3.59 11.88 13.89
N HIS A 308 2.66 12.35 14.72
CA HIS A 308 1.29 12.63 14.33
C HIS A 308 1.12 14.13 14.15
N ILE A 309 0.60 14.54 12.99
CA ILE A 309 0.20 15.91 12.70
C ILE A 309 -1.32 15.91 12.53
N ASN A 310 -2.04 16.60 13.40
CA ASN A 310 -3.46 16.86 13.23
C ASN A 310 -3.69 18.28 12.69
N MET A 311 -4.40 18.38 11.58
CA MET A 311 -4.78 19.64 10.93
C MET A 311 -6.29 19.74 10.84
N GLU A 312 -6.88 20.62 11.66
CA GLU A 312 -8.27 21.04 11.50
C GLU A 312 -8.31 22.23 10.55
N TRP A 313 -9.12 22.17 9.50
CA TRP A 313 -9.18 23.22 8.49
C TRP A 313 -10.60 23.60 8.16
N ARG A 314 -10.88 24.90 8.23
CA ARG A 314 -12.19 25.46 7.96
C ARG A 314 -12.31 25.85 6.49
N LEU A 315 -13.17 25.12 5.76
CA LEU A 315 -13.32 25.22 4.32
C LEU A 315 -14.76 25.57 3.91
N PRO A 316 -14.95 26.17 2.72
CA PRO A 316 -16.28 26.34 2.15
C PRO A 316 -17.05 25.01 2.07
N LYS A 317 -18.26 25.00 2.62
CA LYS A 317 -19.07 23.79 2.80
C LYS A 317 -19.47 23.09 1.49
N ARG A 318 -19.61 23.84 0.39
CA ARG A 318 -20.03 23.32 -0.92
C ARG A 318 -19.70 24.29 -2.06
N PHE A 319 -19.84 23.83 -3.29
CA PHE A 319 -19.92 24.69 -4.47
C PHE A 319 -21.36 25.19 -4.67
N ASN A 320 -21.52 26.42 -5.15
CA ASN A 320 -22.82 27.00 -5.48
C ASN A 320 -22.95 27.19 -7.00
N ASP A 321 -23.67 26.28 -7.64
CA ASP A 321 -23.91 26.28 -9.08
C ASP A 321 -24.57 27.57 -9.61
N THR A 322 -25.31 28.31 -8.78
CA THR A 322 -26.03 29.52 -9.24
C THR A 322 -25.08 30.69 -9.44
N ILE A 323 -24.12 30.87 -8.54
CA ILE A 323 -23.14 31.96 -8.60
C ILE A 323 -21.79 31.48 -9.16
N GLN A 324 -21.61 30.17 -9.33
CA GLN A 324 -20.40 29.53 -9.84
C GLN A 324 -19.17 29.76 -8.96
N GLU A 325 -19.38 29.82 -7.66
CA GLU A 325 -18.35 30.04 -6.64
C GLU A 325 -18.60 29.11 -5.44
N ARG A 326 -17.61 28.96 -4.57
CA ARG A 326 -17.77 28.23 -3.31
C ARG A 326 -18.68 28.98 -2.35
N SER A 327 -19.36 28.26 -1.45
CA SER A 327 -20.27 28.88 -0.48
C SER A 327 -19.55 29.76 0.53
N ALA A 328 -20.22 30.81 1.01
CA ALA A 328 -19.74 31.61 2.15
C ALA A 328 -19.89 30.86 3.50
N ASP A 329 -20.77 29.86 3.55
CA ASP A 329 -20.85 28.95 4.70
C ASP A 329 -19.62 28.04 4.70
N ASN A 330 -18.95 27.93 5.85
CA ASN A 330 -17.80 27.04 6.03
C ASN A 330 -18.12 25.91 7.02
N ASP A 331 -17.42 24.80 6.88
CA ASP A 331 -17.40 23.69 7.83
C ASP A 331 -15.95 23.26 8.14
N TRP A 332 -15.76 22.48 9.20
CA TRP A 332 -14.44 21.97 9.57
C TRP A 332 -14.22 20.58 9.00
N ILE A 333 -13.05 20.37 8.40
CA ILE A 333 -12.51 19.04 8.10
C ILE A 333 -11.28 18.78 8.97
N SER A 334 -11.03 17.52 9.27
CA SER A 334 -9.83 17.08 10.00
C SER A 334 -8.95 16.26 9.05
N ILE A 335 -7.67 16.60 8.98
CA ILE A 335 -6.66 15.89 8.19
C ILE A 335 -5.55 15.47 9.15
N ASN A 336 -5.32 14.16 9.26
CA ASN A 336 -4.27 13.62 10.12
C ASN A 336 -3.18 13.01 9.24
N HIS A 337 -1.92 13.29 9.55
CA HIS A 337 -0.75 12.60 9.01
C HIS A 337 -0.04 11.83 10.13
N TYR A 338 0.11 10.52 9.95
CA TYR A 338 0.94 9.66 10.78
C TYR A 338 2.22 9.38 10.00
N ILE A 339 3.26 10.17 10.30
CA ILE A 339 4.54 10.13 9.61
C ILE A 339 5.44 9.14 10.35
N THR A 340 5.66 7.97 9.75
CA THR A 340 6.41 6.88 10.35
C THR A 340 7.78 6.73 9.71
N MET A 341 8.81 6.73 10.54
CA MET A 341 10.17 6.35 10.18
C MET A 341 10.49 4.98 10.79
N LYS A 342 11.23 4.16 10.03
CA LYS A 342 11.65 2.81 10.45
C LYS A 342 13.16 2.70 10.33
N SER A 343 13.78 1.97 11.25
CA SER A 343 15.20 1.65 11.17
C SER A 343 15.50 0.87 9.88
N GLY A 344 16.57 1.24 9.18
CA GLY A 344 16.97 0.61 7.92
C GLY A 344 16.14 0.99 6.68
N CYS A 345 15.09 1.81 6.81
CA CYS A 345 14.27 2.25 5.67
C CYS A 345 14.66 3.66 5.20
N ARG A 346 14.90 3.85 3.90
CA ARG A 346 15.18 5.17 3.30
C ARG A 346 13.95 6.01 2.96
N PHE A 347 12.78 5.38 2.81
CA PHE A 347 11.55 6.11 2.52
C PHE A 347 10.82 6.47 3.81
N LEU A 348 10.14 7.60 3.78
CA LEU A 348 9.23 8.03 4.83
C LEU A 348 7.84 7.45 4.54
N GLU A 349 7.28 6.72 5.49
CA GLU A 349 5.92 6.18 5.39
C GLU A 349 4.93 7.15 5.99
N ILE A 350 3.80 7.38 5.32
CA ILE A 350 2.76 8.29 5.81
C ILE A 350 1.41 7.62 5.65
N GLU A 351 0.69 7.47 6.75
CA GLU A 351 -0.74 7.18 6.73
C GLU A 351 -1.50 8.49 6.92
N SER A 352 -2.56 8.68 6.15
CA SER A 352 -3.37 9.88 6.24
C SER A 352 -4.84 9.57 6.36
N SER A 353 -5.51 10.30 7.25
CA SER A 353 -6.95 10.26 7.39
C SER A 353 -7.56 11.62 7.13
N ILE A 354 -8.74 11.62 6.50
CA ILE A 354 -9.52 12.83 6.23
C ILE A 354 -10.94 12.57 6.73
N ASP A 355 -11.41 13.34 7.72
CA ASP A 355 -12.82 13.40 8.10
C ASP A 355 -13.51 14.53 7.32
N ASN A 356 -14.17 14.17 6.21
CA ASN A 356 -14.73 15.13 5.29
C ASN A 356 -16.19 15.49 5.63
N THR A 357 -16.45 16.78 5.79
CA THR A 357 -17.79 17.37 6.01
C THR A 357 -18.22 18.33 4.91
N CYS A 358 -17.35 18.55 3.91
CA CYS A 358 -17.54 19.49 2.81
C CYS A 358 -17.86 18.76 1.50
N ASN A 359 -18.54 19.45 0.60
CA ASN A 359 -18.97 18.93 -0.70
C ASN A 359 -18.28 19.67 -1.85
N ASP A 360 -18.27 19.06 -3.04
CA ASP A 360 -17.90 19.71 -4.31
C ASP A 360 -16.50 20.35 -4.27
N HIS A 361 -15.53 19.57 -3.80
CA HIS A 361 -14.15 20.01 -3.57
C HIS A 361 -13.16 18.86 -3.76
N ARG A 362 -11.87 19.20 -3.85
CA ARG A 362 -10.76 18.25 -4.00
C ARG A 362 -9.60 18.60 -3.09
N VAL A 363 -9.23 17.67 -2.21
CA VAL A 363 -8.06 17.80 -1.33
C VAL A 363 -6.86 17.09 -1.96
N ARG A 364 -5.70 17.75 -1.96
CA ARG A 364 -4.43 17.25 -2.50
C ARG A 364 -3.28 17.41 -1.52
N PHE A 365 -2.35 16.47 -1.57
CA PHE A 365 -1.06 16.54 -0.89
C PHE A 365 0.05 16.81 -1.91
N ILE A 366 0.88 17.82 -1.65
CA ILE A 366 1.85 18.32 -2.63
C ILE A 366 3.27 18.19 -2.07
N LEU A 367 4.17 17.70 -2.93
CA LEU A 367 5.60 17.58 -2.68
C LEU A 367 6.37 18.51 -3.64
N PRO A 368 6.83 19.68 -3.16
CA PRO A 368 7.74 20.53 -3.92
C PRO A 368 9.10 19.82 -4.07
N SER A 369 9.41 19.33 -5.27
CA SER A 369 10.63 18.55 -5.48
C SER A 369 11.89 19.42 -5.60
N GLY A 370 11.76 20.67 -6.05
CA GLY A 370 12.93 21.47 -6.41
C GLY A 370 13.69 20.94 -7.64
N ILE A 371 13.18 19.91 -8.32
CA ILE A 371 13.79 19.28 -9.51
C ILE A 371 13.25 19.95 -10.77
N GLU A 372 14.14 20.49 -11.57
CA GLU A 372 13.84 20.94 -12.93
C GLU A 372 13.91 19.73 -13.87
N SER A 373 12.78 19.40 -14.52
CA SER A 373 12.71 18.29 -15.47
C SER A 373 11.61 18.56 -16.51
N ASP A 374 11.73 17.95 -17.68
CA ASP A 374 10.71 18.01 -18.74
C ASP A 374 9.66 16.89 -18.59
N SER A 375 9.93 15.87 -17.78
CA SER A 375 9.09 14.69 -17.62
C SER A 375 9.04 14.15 -16.18
N VAL A 376 8.08 13.26 -15.96
CA VAL A 376 7.92 12.45 -14.74
C VAL A 376 7.77 10.99 -15.12
N HIS A 377 8.11 10.10 -14.19
CA HIS A 377 8.00 8.65 -14.36
C HIS A 377 6.89 8.12 -13.46
N ALA A 378 5.87 7.49 -14.04
CA ALA A 378 4.71 7.00 -13.30
C ALA A 378 4.56 5.49 -13.49
N GLY A 379 4.39 4.76 -12.39
CA GLY A 379 4.04 3.34 -12.48
C GLY A 379 2.72 3.14 -13.22
N ALA A 380 2.65 2.07 -13.99
CA ALA A 380 1.48 1.64 -14.74
C ALA A 380 1.37 0.11 -14.75
N ALA A 381 0.38 -0.42 -15.48
CA ALA A 381 0.16 -1.86 -15.58
C ALA A 381 1.35 -2.56 -16.25
N PHE A 382 2.24 -3.13 -15.44
CA PHE A 382 3.49 -3.77 -15.85
C PHE A 382 4.46 -2.87 -16.62
N ASP A 383 4.45 -1.58 -16.33
CA ASP A 383 5.31 -0.60 -16.99
C ASP A 383 5.61 0.59 -16.07
N VAL A 384 6.62 1.38 -16.41
CA VAL A 384 6.87 2.70 -15.83
C VAL A 384 6.93 3.70 -16.97
N ILE A 385 5.87 4.50 -17.07
CA ILE A 385 5.64 5.39 -18.20
C ILE A 385 6.29 6.75 -17.92
N GLU A 386 7.16 7.18 -18.83
CA GLU A 386 7.64 8.55 -18.86
C GLU A 386 6.59 9.46 -19.53
N ARG A 387 6.22 10.55 -18.86
CA ARG A 387 5.24 11.53 -19.37
C ARG A 387 5.79 12.95 -19.25
N PRO A 388 5.53 13.84 -20.23
CA PRO A 388 5.78 15.26 -20.02
C PRO A 388 4.95 15.76 -18.83
N TRP A 389 5.47 16.71 -18.06
CA TRP A 389 4.67 17.33 -16.99
C TRP A 389 3.70 18.40 -17.54
N HIS A 390 4.07 19.04 -18.65
CA HIS A 390 3.28 20.13 -19.24
C HIS A 390 2.45 19.66 -20.43
N PHE A 391 1.13 19.78 -20.28
CA PHE A 391 0.13 19.54 -21.32
C PHE A 391 -0.54 20.87 -21.70
N PRO A 392 -0.07 21.55 -22.76
CA PRO A 392 -0.62 22.83 -23.18
C PRO A 392 -2.04 22.65 -23.74
N HIS A 393 -2.90 23.63 -23.49
CA HIS A 393 -4.25 23.61 -24.06
C HIS A 393 -4.22 23.77 -25.57
N GLU A 394 -4.85 22.85 -26.29
CA GLU A 394 -5.08 22.94 -27.73
C GLU A 394 -6.40 23.66 -28.02
N PRO A 395 -6.39 24.89 -28.58
CA PRO A 395 -7.61 25.68 -28.79
C PRO A 395 -8.61 25.04 -29.76
N THR A 396 -8.19 24.02 -30.51
CA THR A 396 -9.06 23.26 -31.42
C THR A 396 -9.85 22.17 -30.70
N TRP A 397 -9.45 21.76 -29.50
CA TRP A 397 -10.13 20.71 -28.74
C TRP A 397 -11.42 21.23 -28.10
N ASN A 398 -12.45 20.39 -28.12
CA ASN A 398 -13.74 20.72 -27.51
C ASN A 398 -13.68 20.80 -25.97
N GLN A 399 -12.75 20.06 -25.38
CA GLN A 399 -12.46 20.02 -23.94
C GLN A 399 -10.96 20.26 -23.78
N PRO A 400 -10.53 21.03 -22.77
CA PRO A 400 -9.12 21.22 -22.51
C PRO A 400 -8.49 19.90 -22.07
N GLU A 401 -7.21 19.74 -22.34
CA GLU A 401 -6.45 18.64 -21.77
C GLU A 401 -6.40 18.80 -20.24
N VAL A 402 -6.87 17.77 -19.53
CA VAL A 402 -6.85 17.73 -18.06
C VAL A 402 -5.41 17.55 -17.58
N PRO A 403 -4.97 18.30 -16.56
CA PRO A 403 -3.58 18.22 -16.10
C PRO A 403 -3.30 16.96 -15.26
N THR A 404 -4.33 16.28 -14.78
CA THR A 404 -4.20 15.06 -13.98
C THR A 404 -3.97 13.83 -14.85
N GLN A 405 -3.23 12.86 -14.31
CA GLN A 405 -2.84 11.63 -14.97
C GLN A 405 -2.98 10.44 -14.02
N HIS A 406 -3.08 9.24 -14.62
CA HIS A 406 -3.21 7.99 -13.87
C HIS A 406 -1.85 7.42 -13.49
N PHE A 407 -1.72 6.86 -12.31
CA PHE A 407 -0.55 6.09 -11.91
C PHE A 407 -0.90 4.91 -11.00
N SER A 408 0.04 3.98 -10.88
CA SER A 408 0.00 2.90 -9.90
C SER A 408 1.29 2.92 -9.07
N GLN A 409 1.15 2.78 -7.75
CA GLN A 409 2.22 2.62 -6.75
C GLN A 409 3.17 3.79 -6.58
N PHE A 410 3.61 4.48 -7.64
CA PHE A 410 4.48 5.64 -7.52
C PHE A 410 4.45 6.58 -8.73
N VAL A 411 4.82 7.82 -8.47
CA VAL A 411 5.27 8.79 -9.48
C VAL A 411 6.57 9.44 -8.99
N SER A 412 7.53 9.65 -9.87
CA SER A 412 8.80 10.29 -9.54
C SER A 412 9.21 11.37 -10.54
N VAL A 413 10.02 12.30 -10.05
CA VAL A 413 10.73 13.29 -10.84
C VAL A 413 12.22 13.19 -10.51
N GLN A 414 13.09 13.37 -11.51
CA GLN A 414 14.54 13.29 -11.37
C GLN A 414 15.26 14.29 -12.28
N ASP A 415 16.45 14.72 -11.83
CA ASP A 415 17.48 15.36 -12.64
C ASP A 415 18.62 14.35 -12.93
N GLU A 416 19.81 14.82 -13.35
CA GLU A 416 20.97 13.94 -13.63
C GLU A 416 21.56 13.26 -12.38
N GLN A 417 21.28 13.78 -11.18
CA GLN A 417 21.94 13.38 -9.93
C GLN A 417 20.97 12.91 -8.85
N HIS A 418 19.74 13.43 -8.84
CA HIS A 418 18.82 13.29 -7.73
C HIS A 418 17.38 13.12 -8.22
N GLY A 419 16.57 12.47 -7.40
CA GLY A 419 15.13 12.38 -7.63
C GLY A 419 14.32 12.28 -6.35
N LEU A 420 13.02 12.58 -6.50
CA LEU A 420 12.02 12.42 -5.47
C LEU A 420 10.87 11.58 -6.01
N ALA A 421 10.51 10.53 -5.29
CA ALA A 421 9.39 9.68 -5.60
C ALA A 421 8.29 9.82 -4.55
N LEU A 422 7.07 10.00 -5.03
CA LEU A 422 5.83 9.86 -4.26
C LEU A 422 5.34 8.43 -4.44
N LEU A 423 5.24 7.68 -3.35
CA LEU A 423 4.77 6.31 -3.32
C LEU A 423 3.31 6.31 -2.86
N CYS A 424 2.38 5.72 -3.61
CA CYS A 424 0.99 5.56 -3.19
C CYS A 424 0.35 4.34 -3.84
N PRO A 425 0.12 3.24 -3.09
CA PRO A 425 -0.62 2.09 -3.59
C PRO A 425 -2.15 2.27 -3.58
N GLY A 426 -2.67 3.33 -2.93
CA GLY A 426 -4.10 3.51 -2.64
C GLY A 426 -4.84 4.57 -3.46
N SER A 427 -4.15 5.55 -4.03
CA SER A 427 -4.71 6.56 -4.95
C SER A 427 -4.11 6.39 -6.34
N ASN A 428 -4.87 6.79 -7.37
CA ASN A 428 -4.50 6.58 -8.77
C ASN A 428 -4.50 7.86 -9.61
N GLU A 429 -4.67 9.04 -8.99
CA GLU A 429 -4.63 10.34 -9.67
C GLU A 429 -3.48 11.20 -9.13
N TYR A 430 -2.65 11.69 -10.03
CA TYR A 430 -1.62 12.69 -9.73
C TYR A 430 -1.62 13.82 -10.76
N GLU A 431 -1.01 14.94 -10.40
CA GLU A 431 -0.61 16.00 -11.34
C GLU A 431 0.86 16.35 -11.08
N ALA A 432 1.62 16.62 -12.14
CA ALA A 432 2.93 17.26 -12.04
C ALA A 432 2.82 18.67 -12.64
N ARG A 433 3.28 19.69 -11.92
CA ARG A 433 3.17 21.09 -12.37
C ARG A 433 4.39 21.89 -11.97
N GLN A 434 4.61 23.04 -12.61
CA GLN A 434 5.61 24.00 -12.17
C GLN A 434 5.36 24.36 -10.70
N SER A 435 6.42 24.35 -9.90
CA SER A 435 6.30 24.58 -8.47
C SER A 435 5.74 25.96 -8.16
N LYS A 436 4.77 26.00 -7.24
CA LYS A 436 4.29 27.25 -6.63
C LYS A 436 5.05 27.60 -5.35
N TYR A 437 5.88 26.68 -4.86
CA TYR A 437 6.53 26.74 -3.55
C TYR A 437 8.07 26.81 -3.65
N GLY A 438 8.61 26.94 -4.87
CA GLY A 438 10.04 26.97 -5.13
C GLY A 438 10.37 26.86 -6.61
N SER A 439 11.56 26.34 -6.91
CA SER A 439 11.97 25.95 -8.27
C SER A 439 11.48 24.54 -8.61
N GLY A 440 11.60 24.14 -9.87
CA GLY A 440 11.30 22.77 -10.31
C GLY A 440 9.82 22.43 -10.31
N LEU A 441 9.54 21.13 -10.17
CA LEU A 441 8.18 20.58 -10.25
C LEU A 441 7.59 20.25 -8.87
N ASP A 442 6.30 20.48 -8.72
CA ASP A 442 5.47 19.92 -7.66
C ASP A 442 4.89 18.57 -8.11
N LEU A 443 4.97 17.55 -7.25
CA LEU A 443 4.18 16.33 -7.38
C LEU A 443 2.92 16.47 -6.52
N CYS A 444 1.75 16.49 -7.15
CA CYS A 444 0.45 16.66 -6.48
C CYS A 444 -0.32 15.34 -6.48
N LEU A 445 -0.56 14.77 -5.30
CA LEU A 445 -1.39 13.58 -5.10
C LEU A 445 -2.83 13.99 -4.77
N THR A 446 -3.81 13.49 -5.52
CA THR A 446 -5.22 13.64 -5.13
C THR A 446 -5.55 12.68 -4.00
N ALA A 447 -5.91 13.26 -2.85
CA ALA A 447 -6.22 12.54 -1.61
C ALA A 447 -7.73 12.25 -1.49
N LEU A 448 -8.55 13.21 -1.89
CA LEU A 448 -10.01 13.14 -1.85
C LEU A 448 -10.58 14.00 -2.98
N ARG A 449 -11.61 13.50 -3.67
CA ARG A 449 -12.42 14.29 -4.59
C ARG A 449 -13.90 14.01 -4.34
N SER A 450 -14.68 15.06 -4.14
CA SER A 450 -16.07 15.00 -3.70
C SER A 450 -16.94 15.72 -4.71
N VAL A 451 -17.94 15.03 -5.27
CA VAL A 451 -18.88 15.57 -6.28
C VAL A 451 -20.30 15.05 -6.04
N GLY A 452 -21.31 15.82 -6.44
CA GLY A 452 -22.72 15.45 -6.22
C GLY A 452 -23.41 14.73 -7.39
N TRP A 453 -22.71 14.49 -8.50
CA TRP A 453 -23.31 14.04 -9.75
C TRP A 453 -22.47 12.95 -10.42
N LEU A 454 -23.15 11.93 -10.97
CA LEU A 454 -22.53 10.97 -11.88
C LEU A 454 -22.04 11.70 -13.13
N SER A 455 -22.96 12.31 -13.86
CA SER A 455 -22.62 13.20 -14.95
C SER A 455 -23.50 14.44 -14.91
N ARG A 456 -23.00 15.55 -15.42
CA ARG A 456 -23.81 16.75 -15.61
C ARG A 456 -23.35 17.53 -16.84
N ASP A 457 -24.21 18.46 -17.25
CA ASP A 457 -23.87 19.49 -18.22
C ASP A 457 -23.44 20.76 -17.48
N GLY A 458 -22.71 21.62 -18.18
CA GLY A 458 -22.64 23.04 -17.86
C GLY A 458 -21.51 23.51 -16.96
N PHE A 459 -20.40 22.77 -16.88
CA PHE A 459 -19.19 23.18 -16.18
C PHE A 459 -18.02 23.44 -17.14
N ALA A 460 -16.97 24.08 -16.62
CA ALA A 460 -15.94 24.76 -17.42
C ALA A 460 -15.13 23.83 -18.34
N TRP A 461 -14.68 22.68 -17.82
CA TRP A 461 -13.78 21.80 -18.56
C TRP A 461 -14.49 20.76 -19.42
N ARG A 462 -15.81 20.60 -19.31
CA ARG A 462 -16.56 19.73 -20.22
C ARG A 462 -17.94 20.27 -20.60
N ARG A 463 -18.10 20.50 -21.92
CA ARG A 463 -19.33 21.01 -22.56
C ARG A 463 -20.50 20.03 -22.59
N ASN A 464 -20.23 18.73 -22.78
CA ASN A 464 -21.27 17.69 -22.89
C ASN A 464 -21.17 16.74 -21.70
N ARG A 465 -22.29 16.28 -21.16
CA ARG A 465 -22.30 15.11 -20.27
C ARG A 465 -21.57 13.90 -20.88
N ALA A 466 -20.76 13.23 -20.07
CA ALA A 466 -20.09 11.97 -20.41
C ALA A 466 -21.04 10.77 -20.26
N GLY A 467 -22.03 10.88 -19.37
CA GLY A 467 -23.01 9.84 -19.10
C GLY A 467 -24.40 10.38 -18.79
N PRO A 468 -25.31 9.53 -18.27
CA PRO A 468 -26.61 9.96 -17.79
C PRO A 468 -26.50 10.95 -16.62
N CYS A 469 -27.33 12.00 -16.63
CA CYS A 469 -27.34 12.98 -15.56
C CYS A 469 -28.14 12.50 -14.35
N PHE A 470 -27.49 11.76 -13.46
CA PHE A 470 -28.07 11.32 -12.19
C PHE A 470 -27.35 11.94 -10.99
N PRO A 471 -28.09 12.33 -9.94
CA PRO A 471 -27.48 12.70 -8.67
C PRO A 471 -26.76 11.49 -8.08
N ALA A 472 -25.59 11.74 -7.52
CA ALA A 472 -24.76 10.75 -6.84
C ALA A 472 -24.28 11.33 -5.50
N PRO A 473 -25.18 11.54 -4.51
CA PRO A 473 -24.81 12.19 -3.26
C PRO A 473 -23.78 11.38 -2.45
N GLY A 474 -23.67 10.06 -2.65
CA GLY A 474 -22.62 9.23 -2.08
C GLY A 474 -21.22 9.56 -2.61
N ALA A 475 -21.10 10.11 -3.82
CA ALA A 475 -19.83 10.55 -4.42
C ALA A 475 -19.24 11.82 -3.78
N GLN A 476 -19.93 12.40 -2.78
CA GLN A 476 -19.38 13.46 -1.93
C GLN A 476 -18.39 12.95 -0.88
N CYS A 477 -18.22 11.62 -0.77
CA CYS A 477 -17.21 10.99 0.07
C CYS A 477 -17.16 11.57 1.50
N GLN A 478 -18.34 11.70 2.13
CA GLN A 478 -18.48 12.25 3.47
C GLN A 478 -17.96 11.28 4.53
N GLY A 479 -17.44 11.84 5.63
CA GLY A 479 -16.88 11.11 6.75
C GLY A 479 -15.44 10.69 6.51
N MET A 480 -15.05 9.63 7.23
CA MET A 480 -13.65 9.23 7.37
C MET A 480 -13.13 8.44 6.16
N SER A 481 -12.04 8.92 5.57
CA SER A 481 -11.24 8.21 4.56
C SER A 481 -9.82 7.98 5.06
N TRP A 482 -9.20 6.87 4.68
CA TRP A 482 -7.82 6.51 5.05
C TRP A 482 -7.05 6.03 3.84
N PHE A 483 -5.79 6.45 3.71
CA PHE A 483 -4.88 5.87 2.74
C PHE A 483 -3.42 6.01 3.19
N ARG A 484 -2.59 5.13 2.64
CA ARG A 484 -1.14 5.04 2.89
C ARG A 484 -0.37 5.51 1.68
N TRP A 485 0.66 6.30 1.91
CA TRP A 485 1.58 6.83 0.92
C TRP A 485 2.99 6.97 1.51
N GLY A 486 3.95 7.44 0.73
CA GLY A 486 5.31 7.62 1.20
C GLY A 486 6.13 8.51 0.29
N ILE A 487 7.32 8.85 0.78
CA ILE A 487 8.25 9.76 0.12
C ILE A 487 9.62 9.11 0.11
N LEU A 488 10.20 8.95 -1.07
CA LEU A 488 11.53 8.38 -1.26
C LEU A 488 12.41 9.39 -2.00
N PRO A 489 13.40 10.00 -1.32
CA PRO A 489 14.52 10.63 -1.99
C PRO A 489 15.46 9.54 -2.53
N TYR A 490 15.98 9.73 -3.74
CA TYR A 490 16.92 8.81 -4.37
C TYR A 490 17.96 9.56 -5.21
N GLU A 491 19.03 8.87 -5.56
CA GLU A 491 20.08 9.36 -6.45
C GLU A 491 20.00 8.69 -7.81
N GLY A 492 20.40 9.42 -8.86
CA GLY A 492 20.43 8.93 -10.22
C GLY A 492 19.04 8.64 -10.80
N ASP A 493 18.87 7.46 -11.38
CA ASP A 493 17.69 7.07 -12.13
C ASP A 493 16.73 6.20 -11.32
N TRP A 494 15.41 6.39 -11.48
CA TRP A 494 14.39 5.63 -10.77
C TRP A 494 14.51 4.10 -10.95
N SER A 495 15.10 3.65 -12.06
CA SER A 495 15.27 2.24 -12.41
C SER A 495 16.56 1.63 -11.88
N GLU A 496 17.45 2.42 -11.30
CA GLU A 496 18.72 1.97 -10.73
C GLU A 496 18.62 1.93 -9.20
N GLY A 497 19.29 0.95 -8.57
CA GLY A 497 19.39 0.90 -7.12
C GLY A 497 20.52 1.79 -6.60
N ASP A 498 20.29 2.48 -5.48
CA ASP A 498 21.32 3.23 -4.76
C ASP A 498 22.36 2.31 -4.08
N ALA A 499 23.28 2.86 -3.29
CA ALA A 499 24.29 2.09 -2.55
C ALA A 499 23.71 1.05 -1.58
N ASN A 500 22.42 1.19 -1.20
CA ASN A 500 21.66 0.24 -0.37
C ASN A 500 20.76 -0.70 -1.20
N GLY A 501 20.80 -0.58 -2.53
CA GLY A 501 20.45 -1.64 -3.46
C GLY A 501 19.00 -1.71 -3.90
N MET A 502 18.18 -0.65 -3.77
CA MET A 502 16.79 -0.68 -4.24
C MET A 502 16.43 0.45 -5.19
N ALA A 503 15.90 0.09 -6.36
CA ALA A 503 15.31 1.04 -7.29
C ALA A 503 13.93 1.51 -6.78
N VAL A 504 13.45 2.65 -7.27
CA VAL A 504 12.19 3.27 -6.82
C VAL A 504 11.01 2.30 -6.93
N HIS A 505 10.94 1.54 -8.02
CA HIS A 505 9.89 0.56 -8.26
C HIS A 505 9.90 -0.62 -7.26
N GLU A 506 11.08 -0.99 -6.75
CA GLU A 506 11.22 -2.05 -5.74
C GLU A 506 10.76 -1.56 -4.36
N VAL A 507 11.08 -0.30 -4.02
CA VAL A 507 10.58 0.33 -2.79
C VAL A 507 9.06 0.52 -2.85
N ALA A 508 8.53 0.93 -4.01
CA ALA A 508 7.09 1.07 -4.23
C ALA A 508 6.36 -0.28 -4.06
N GLU A 509 6.95 -1.37 -4.57
CA GLU A 509 6.42 -2.72 -4.37
C GLU A 509 6.53 -3.16 -2.90
N MET A 510 7.64 -2.88 -2.22
CA MET A 510 7.80 -3.21 -0.80
C MET A 510 6.78 -2.48 0.10
N LEU A 511 6.47 -1.21 -0.21
CA LEU A 511 5.40 -0.47 0.48
C LEU A 511 4.02 -1.10 0.21
N SER A 512 3.80 -1.63 -0.99
CA SER A 512 2.53 -2.21 -1.43
C SER A 512 2.29 -3.64 -0.93
N ALA A 513 3.35 -4.42 -0.77
CA ALA A 513 3.30 -5.85 -0.50
C ALA A 513 2.77 -6.16 0.90
N GLN A 514 1.98 -7.23 1.01
CA GLN A 514 1.40 -7.69 2.27
C GLN A 514 2.11 -8.92 2.83
N ALA A 515 3.23 -8.69 3.52
CA ALA A 515 3.80 -9.71 4.41
C ALA A 515 2.78 -10.09 5.50
N ASN A 516 2.88 -11.32 6.00
CA ASN A 516 1.91 -11.88 6.95
C ASN A 516 2.56 -12.76 8.01
N LEU A 517 1.80 -13.01 9.06
CA LEU A 517 2.05 -13.99 10.10
C LEU A 517 0.97 -15.09 10.02
N ILE A 518 1.41 -16.34 9.99
CA ILE A 518 0.56 -17.52 10.11
C ILE A 518 0.68 -18.02 11.56
N PRO A 519 -0.44 -18.13 12.30
CA PRO A 519 -0.42 -18.69 13.65
C PRO A 519 0.04 -20.15 13.65
N GLY A 520 1.06 -20.50 14.44
CA GLY A 520 1.52 -21.88 14.59
C GLY A 520 0.69 -22.69 15.60
N MET A 521 0.10 -22.01 16.58
CA MET A 521 -0.71 -22.65 17.63
C MET A 521 -1.97 -23.34 17.05
N PRO A 522 -2.33 -24.53 17.55
CA PRO A 522 -3.63 -25.13 17.22
C PRO A 522 -4.79 -24.29 17.76
N LYS A 523 -5.98 -24.54 17.20
CA LYS A 523 -7.21 -24.03 17.78
C LYS A 523 -7.43 -24.69 19.16
N PRO A 524 -7.93 -23.95 20.17
CA PRO A 524 -8.16 -24.50 21.50
C PRO A 524 -9.28 -25.54 21.50
N GLN A 525 -9.18 -26.48 22.42
CA GLN A 525 -10.11 -27.59 22.66
C GLN A 525 -11.30 -27.17 23.53
N LEU A 526 -12.27 -28.07 23.73
CA LEU A 526 -13.49 -27.81 24.51
C LEU A 526 -13.22 -27.47 25.99
N ASP A 527 -12.09 -27.93 26.51
CA ASP A 527 -11.61 -27.68 27.88
C ASP A 527 -10.60 -26.53 27.96
N ALA A 528 -10.49 -25.71 26.89
CA ALA A 528 -9.55 -24.61 26.74
C ALA A 528 -8.06 -25.03 26.67
N SER A 529 -7.77 -26.34 26.58
CA SER A 529 -6.43 -26.84 26.31
C SER A 529 -6.05 -26.65 24.84
N PHE A 530 -4.76 -26.82 24.54
CA PHE A 530 -4.22 -26.82 23.18
C PHE A 530 -3.60 -28.19 22.91
N ASP A 531 -3.81 -28.72 21.71
CA ASP A 531 -3.11 -29.94 21.31
C ASP A 531 -1.60 -29.69 21.31
N GLU A 532 -0.81 -30.70 21.68
CA GLU A 532 0.64 -30.58 21.58
C GLU A 532 1.03 -30.28 20.13
N VAL A 533 1.98 -29.37 19.97
CA VAL A 533 2.58 -29.06 18.68
C VAL A 533 3.51 -30.22 18.34
N GLU A 534 2.98 -31.22 17.64
CA GLU A 534 3.71 -32.45 17.32
C GLU A 534 4.92 -32.18 16.40
N TYR A 535 6.03 -32.88 16.67
CA TYR A 535 7.25 -32.88 15.85
C TYR A 535 7.03 -33.68 14.57
N ILE A 536 6.31 -33.10 13.61
CA ILE A 536 6.06 -33.72 12.30
C ILE A 536 6.57 -32.76 11.23
N GLY A 537 7.88 -32.76 11.02
CA GLY A 537 8.54 -31.94 10.03
C GLY A 537 10.05 -32.15 10.06
N ASP A 538 10.73 -31.65 9.03
CA ASP A 538 12.16 -31.40 9.12
C ASP A 538 12.35 -30.14 9.96
N SER A 539 13.04 -30.25 11.10
CA SER A 539 13.35 -29.12 11.99
C SER A 539 14.10 -28.01 11.29
N ASP A 540 14.71 -28.31 10.14
CA ASP A 540 15.44 -27.35 9.33
C ASP A 540 14.66 -26.75 8.15
N ARG A 541 13.36 -27.01 8.04
CA ARG A 541 12.59 -26.62 6.88
C ARG A 541 12.27 -25.12 6.85
N ARG A 542 13.12 -24.36 6.17
CA ARG A 542 12.69 -23.14 5.49
C ARG A 542 11.92 -23.50 4.23
N LEU A 543 10.87 -22.75 3.93
CA LEU A 543 10.12 -22.94 2.68
C LEU A 543 10.14 -21.64 1.88
N GLN A 544 11.08 -21.54 0.95
CA GLN A 544 11.11 -20.51 -0.08
C GLN A 544 10.43 -21.06 -1.34
N PRO A 545 9.16 -20.68 -1.61
CA PRO A 545 8.49 -21.20 -2.80
C PRO A 545 9.22 -20.77 -4.07
N TRP A 546 9.89 -19.62 -4.07
CA TRP A 546 10.73 -19.18 -5.17
C TRP A 546 11.80 -18.20 -4.69
N LYS A 547 12.89 -18.10 -5.46
CA LYS A 547 14.00 -17.17 -5.23
C LYS A 547 14.64 -16.78 -6.56
N LEU A 548 14.99 -15.50 -6.70
CA LEU A 548 15.78 -14.99 -7.82
C LEU A 548 17.23 -14.72 -7.38
N ILE A 549 18.17 -15.29 -8.13
CA ILE A 549 19.61 -14.99 -8.04
C ILE A 549 20.04 -14.35 -9.35
N GLY A 550 20.55 -13.11 -9.29
CA GLY A 550 20.96 -12.38 -10.48
C GLY A 550 21.39 -10.96 -10.13
N ALA A 551 21.52 -10.12 -11.16
CA ALA A 551 21.80 -8.71 -10.97
C ALA A 551 20.61 -7.99 -10.31
N GLU A 552 20.91 -6.92 -9.58
CA GLU A 552 19.90 -5.95 -9.14
C GLU A 552 19.76 -4.83 -10.20
N PRO A 553 18.60 -4.15 -10.29
CA PRO A 553 17.34 -4.48 -9.61
C PRO A 553 16.72 -5.79 -10.11
N LYS A 554 15.91 -6.42 -9.26
CA LYS A 554 15.23 -7.69 -9.60
C LYS A 554 13.91 -7.43 -10.32
N PRO A 555 13.49 -8.34 -11.22
CA PRO A 555 12.14 -8.37 -11.75
C PRO A 555 11.12 -8.43 -10.61
N LEU A 556 10.05 -7.66 -10.75
CA LEU A 556 9.01 -7.53 -9.77
C LEU A 556 8.07 -8.75 -9.79
N PHE A 557 7.63 -9.14 -8.61
CA PHE A 557 6.63 -10.18 -8.40
C PHE A 557 5.24 -9.69 -8.85
N ALA A 558 4.54 -10.50 -9.65
CA ALA A 558 3.16 -10.20 -10.04
C ALA A 558 2.14 -11.20 -9.47
N SER A 559 2.48 -12.50 -9.47
CA SER A 559 1.62 -13.55 -8.94
C SER A 559 2.37 -14.87 -8.80
N LEU A 560 2.03 -15.67 -7.79
CA LEU A 560 2.37 -17.10 -7.71
C LEU A 560 1.11 -17.84 -7.31
N LYS A 561 0.58 -18.69 -8.19
CA LYS A 561 -0.68 -19.43 -7.93
C LYS A 561 -0.60 -20.89 -8.38
N PRO A 562 -1.46 -21.79 -7.89
CA PRO A 562 -1.63 -23.10 -8.51
C PRO A 562 -2.02 -22.98 -9.99
N CYS A 563 -1.44 -23.83 -10.84
CA CYS A 563 -1.84 -23.88 -12.25
C CYS A 563 -3.30 -24.35 -12.41
N ASP A 564 -4.00 -23.83 -13.42
CA ASP A 564 -5.42 -24.12 -13.66
C ASP A 564 -5.69 -25.60 -14.01
N ASP A 565 -4.72 -26.28 -14.61
CA ASP A 565 -4.78 -27.72 -14.91
C ASP A 565 -4.41 -28.61 -13.71
N GLY A 566 -4.11 -28.00 -12.55
CA GLY A 566 -3.74 -28.68 -11.31
C GLY A 566 -2.30 -29.20 -11.26
N ARG A 567 -1.44 -28.88 -12.24
CA ARG A 567 -0.06 -29.36 -12.28
C ARG A 567 0.93 -28.24 -12.02
N GLY A 568 1.55 -28.26 -10.84
CA GLY A 568 2.53 -27.26 -10.43
C GLY A 568 1.95 -25.89 -10.11
N ALA A 569 2.79 -24.88 -10.08
CA ALA A 569 2.44 -23.49 -9.84
C ALA A 569 2.85 -22.59 -11.01
N ALA A 570 2.17 -21.47 -11.18
CA ALA A 570 2.49 -20.45 -12.17
C ALA A 570 3.02 -19.20 -11.46
N LEU A 571 4.29 -18.88 -11.69
CA LEU A 571 4.95 -17.66 -11.24
C LEU A 571 4.98 -16.65 -12.38
N ARG A 572 4.55 -15.41 -12.12
CA ARG A 572 4.66 -14.30 -13.07
C ARG A 572 5.57 -13.22 -12.51
N LEU A 573 6.50 -12.79 -13.36
CA LEU A 573 7.48 -11.76 -13.08
C LEU A 573 7.46 -10.74 -14.21
N TRP A 574 7.82 -9.50 -13.91
CA TRP A 574 7.93 -8.45 -14.91
C TRP A 574 9.11 -7.52 -14.61
N ASN A 575 9.71 -6.99 -15.67
CA ASN A 575 10.91 -6.16 -15.59
C ASN A 575 10.58 -4.74 -16.08
N PRO A 576 10.47 -3.75 -15.18
CA PRO A 576 10.20 -2.36 -15.56
C PRO A 576 11.39 -1.67 -16.24
N THR A 577 12.60 -2.24 -16.15
CA THR A 577 13.81 -1.54 -16.57
C THR A 577 14.00 -1.57 -18.09
N LYS A 578 14.95 -0.75 -18.56
CA LYS A 578 15.35 -0.67 -19.97
C LYS A 578 16.36 -1.75 -20.38
N GLN A 579 16.75 -2.64 -19.47
CA GLN A 579 17.74 -3.69 -19.71
C GLN A 579 17.12 -5.08 -19.51
N ASP A 580 17.51 -6.04 -20.35
CA ASP A 580 17.11 -7.43 -20.15
C ASP A 580 17.69 -7.96 -18.84
N TRP A 581 16.86 -8.60 -18.04
CA TRP A 581 17.30 -9.28 -16.83
C TRP A 581 17.55 -10.76 -17.12
N SER A 582 18.59 -11.33 -16.51
CA SER A 582 18.86 -12.78 -16.56
C SER A 582 19.40 -13.25 -15.21
N GLY A 583 19.01 -14.45 -14.81
CA GLY A 583 19.43 -15.05 -13.55
C GLY A 583 18.83 -16.43 -13.32
N ASP A 584 19.05 -16.97 -12.12
CA ASP A 584 18.51 -18.25 -11.70
C ASP A 584 17.19 -18.07 -10.94
N LEU A 585 16.18 -18.84 -11.33
CA LEU A 585 14.93 -19.03 -10.63
C LEU A 585 14.98 -20.38 -9.89
N LEU A 586 15.09 -20.31 -8.56
CA LEU A 586 15.19 -21.47 -7.68
C LEU A 586 13.93 -21.61 -6.82
N SER A 587 13.69 -22.80 -6.28
CA SER A 587 12.60 -23.10 -5.36
C SER A 587 12.99 -24.25 -4.42
N ASP A 588 12.50 -24.21 -3.18
CA ASP A 588 12.62 -25.32 -2.23
C ASP A 588 11.56 -26.41 -2.46
N ILE A 589 10.55 -26.12 -3.30
CA ILE A 589 9.38 -26.97 -3.56
C ILE A 589 9.45 -27.59 -4.95
N TRP A 590 9.79 -26.77 -5.94
CA TRP A 590 9.74 -27.13 -7.35
C TRP A 590 11.14 -27.27 -7.92
N THR A 591 11.34 -28.27 -8.76
CA THR A 591 12.67 -28.60 -9.30
C THR A 591 12.81 -28.29 -10.78
N GLU A 592 11.69 -28.11 -11.47
CA GLU A 592 11.68 -27.82 -12.90
C GLU A 592 10.91 -26.53 -13.19
N VAL A 593 11.47 -25.73 -14.10
CA VAL A 593 10.94 -24.44 -14.52
C VAL A 593 10.67 -24.49 -16.02
N GLU A 594 9.47 -24.11 -16.46
CA GLU A 594 9.08 -24.09 -17.87
C GLU A 594 8.39 -22.76 -18.21
N GLU A 595 8.88 -22.04 -19.21
CA GLU A 595 8.23 -20.80 -19.66
C GLU A 595 6.83 -21.10 -20.25
N CYS A 596 5.87 -20.24 -19.95
CA CYS A 596 4.51 -20.33 -20.47
C CYS A 596 3.94 -18.95 -20.81
N ASN A 597 2.87 -18.95 -21.60
CA ASN A 597 2.12 -17.73 -21.87
C ASN A 597 1.24 -17.32 -20.67
N LEU A 598 0.53 -16.20 -20.79
CA LEU A 598 -0.31 -15.68 -19.70
C LEU A 598 -1.47 -16.62 -19.30
N LEU A 599 -1.82 -17.58 -20.17
CA LEU A 599 -2.84 -18.61 -19.96
C LEU A 599 -2.24 -19.93 -19.44
N GLU A 600 -0.98 -19.92 -18.99
CA GLU A 600 -0.26 -21.07 -18.43
C GLU A 600 -0.03 -22.22 -19.42
N GLN A 601 -0.10 -21.91 -20.72
CA GLN A 601 0.22 -22.87 -21.77
C GLN A 601 1.73 -22.80 -22.02
N ALA A 602 2.41 -23.93 -21.85
CA ALA A 602 3.84 -24.05 -22.07
C ALA A 602 4.22 -23.56 -23.48
N ILE A 603 5.31 -22.79 -23.54
CA ILE A 603 5.95 -22.40 -24.79
C ILE A 603 7.05 -23.43 -25.05
N GLU A 604 7.11 -24.03 -26.25
CA GLU A 604 8.09 -25.07 -26.57
C GLU A 604 9.53 -24.61 -26.22
N GLY A 605 10.18 -25.31 -25.29
CA GLY A 605 11.49 -24.93 -24.76
C GLY A 605 12.05 -25.99 -23.81
N ALA A 606 13.31 -25.82 -23.41
CA ALA A 606 13.93 -26.63 -22.37
C ALA A 606 13.42 -26.20 -20.99
N ARG A 607 13.35 -27.14 -20.05
CA ARG A 607 13.12 -26.83 -18.64
C ARG A 607 14.44 -26.39 -18.04
N ASP A 608 14.55 -25.11 -17.70
CA ASP A 608 15.80 -24.48 -17.25
C ASP A 608 15.51 -23.51 -16.10
N SER A 609 16.30 -23.61 -15.02
CA SER A 609 16.26 -22.65 -13.92
C SER A 609 16.88 -21.31 -14.31
N GLN A 610 17.71 -21.27 -15.34
CA GLN A 610 18.23 -20.03 -15.89
C GLN A 610 17.14 -19.35 -16.74
N VAL A 611 16.64 -18.21 -16.26
CA VAL A 611 15.54 -17.48 -16.88
C VAL A 611 15.98 -16.08 -17.31
N SER A 612 15.30 -15.54 -18.32
CA SER A 612 15.49 -14.17 -18.79
C SER A 612 14.15 -13.46 -18.91
N ILE A 613 14.11 -12.19 -18.49
CA ILE A 613 12.94 -11.33 -18.53
C ILE A 613 13.34 -10.05 -19.30
N PRO A 614 12.80 -9.84 -20.52
CA PRO A 614 13.20 -8.71 -21.34
C PRO A 614 12.91 -7.37 -20.68
N ALA A 615 13.63 -6.34 -21.11
CA ALA A 615 13.31 -4.94 -20.80
C ALA A 615 11.84 -4.62 -21.09
N GLY A 616 11.14 -3.99 -20.14
CA GLY A 616 9.70 -3.70 -20.22
C GLY A 616 8.81 -4.94 -20.39
N GLY A 617 9.35 -6.14 -20.10
CA GLY A 617 8.75 -7.42 -20.44
C GLY A 617 8.10 -8.13 -19.25
N ILE A 618 7.11 -8.95 -19.55
CA ILE A 618 6.48 -9.88 -18.60
C ILE A 618 6.86 -11.32 -19.02
N ARG A 619 7.11 -12.18 -18.04
CA ARG A 619 7.28 -13.63 -18.23
C ARG A 619 6.50 -14.42 -17.20
N THR A 620 5.97 -15.56 -17.64
CA THR A 620 5.28 -16.51 -16.77
C THR A 620 6.01 -17.84 -16.84
N PHE A 621 6.25 -18.46 -15.69
CA PHE A 621 6.95 -19.72 -15.54
C PHE A 621 6.07 -20.71 -14.79
N ARG A 622 5.95 -21.93 -15.30
CA ARG A 622 5.39 -23.07 -14.58
C ARG A 622 6.50 -23.72 -13.76
N LEU A 623 6.21 -24.00 -12.50
CA LEU A 623 7.09 -24.64 -11.53
C LEU A 623 6.50 -26.03 -11.21
N TYR A 624 7.27 -27.09 -11.41
CA TYR A 624 6.83 -28.49 -11.21
C TYR A 624 7.50 -29.19 -10.04
#